data_AF-A0A2G9HHR2-F1
#
_entry.id   AF-A0A2G9HHR2-F1
#
_cell.length_a   1.000
_cell.length_b   1.000
_cell.length_c   1.000
_cell.angle_alpha   90.00
_cell.angle_beta   90.00
_cell.angle_gamma   90.00
#
_symmetry.space_group_name_H-M   'P 1'
#
loop_
_entity.id
_entity.type
_entity.pdbx_description
1 polymer ?
#
loop_
_entity_poly.entity_id
_entity_poly.type
_entity_poly.pdbx_seq_one_letter_code
_entity_poly.pdbx_strand_id
1 'polypeptide(L)'
;MVNYLLMISADLENLTDLQPQGGCDDPNFAYYFKLKCGNCGEVTQKETCVSLNETVPSAKGRSENHLAQKCKFCSREGTVTMIAGRGHPLTQEQAEAGKYAPLMLFDCRGYEPVDFVFGSGWKAESIEGTKFNDIDLSGGEFAEYDEKGECPVMISNLRAKFDVVK
;
A
#
# COMPACT_ATOMS: atom_id res chain seq x y z
N MET A 1 -10.17 -12.34 13.46
CA MET A 1 -9.88 -12.15 12.03
C MET A 1 -10.54 -10.85 11.67
N VAL A 2 -9.77 -9.90 11.12
CA VAL A 2 -10.26 -8.57 10.76
C VAL A 2 -9.65 -8.22 9.41
N ASN A 3 -10.48 -7.74 8.49
CA ASN A 3 -10.05 -7.27 7.19
C ASN A 3 -9.72 -5.78 7.25
N TYR A 4 -8.55 -5.40 6.79
CA TYR A 4 -8.10 -4.02 6.68
C TYR A 4 -7.84 -3.68 5.23
N LEU A 5 -8.54 -2.67 4.71
CA LEU A 5 -8.33 -2.15 3.37
C LEU A 5 -7.37 -0.97 3.45
N LEU A 6 -6.18 -1.11 2.85
CA LEU A 6 -5.27 0.00 2.66
C LEU A 6 -5.86 0.96 1.64
N MET A 7 -6.00 2.21 2.05
CA MET A 7 -6.49 3.31 1.25
C MET A 7 -5.36 4.34 1.11
N ILE A 8 -5.10 4.82 -0.10
CA ILE A 8 -4.08 5.84 -0.38
C ILE A 8 -4.71 7.12 -0.95
N SER A 9 -4.08 8.25 -0.70
CA SER A 9 -4.41 9.56 -1.27
C SER A 9 -3.12 10.37 -1.39
N ALA A 10 -3.11 11.33 -2.29
CA ALA A 10 -2.01 12.25 -2.55
C ALA A 10 -2.60 13.49 -3.22
N ASP A 11 -1.79 14.53 -3.35
CA ASP A 11 -2.09 15.65 -4.22
C ASP A 11 -1.41 15.37 -5.57
N LEU A 12 -2.19 15.41 -6.66
CA LEU A 12 -1.73 15.10 -8.02
C LEU A 12 -1.84 16.36 -8.88
N GLU A 13 -0.71 16.88 -9.33
CA GLU A 13 -0.65 18.00 -10.27
C GLU A 13 -0.34 17.46 -11.67
N ASN A 14 -1.28 17.68 -12.60
CA ASN A 14 -1.21 17.20 -13.98
C ASN A 14 -0.97 15.69 -14.13
N LEU A 15 -1.34 14.91 -13.11
CA LEU A 15 -1.20 13.45 -13.06
C LEU A 15 -2.50 12.78 -12.66
N THR A 16 -2.68 11.54 -13.11
CA THR A 16 -3.74 10.63 -12.72
C THR A 16 -3.21 9.20 -12.60
N ASP A 17 -4.07 8.30 -12.16
CA ASP A 17 -3.89 6.85 -12.12
C ASP A 17 -2.63 6.38 -11.37
N LEU A 18 -2.33 7.04 -10.26
CA LEU A 18 -1.25 6.64 -9.36
C LEU A 18 -1.53 5.25 -8.77
N GLN A 19 -0.63 4.30 -9.03
CA GLN A 19 -0.75 2.90 -8.60
C GLN A 19 0.62 2.20 -8.66
N PRO A 20 0.76 0.96 -8.13
CA PRO A 20 1.98 0.17 -8.31
C PRO A 20 2.32 -0.09 -9.79
N GLN A 21 3.60 -0.28 -10.08
CA GLN A 21 4.14 -0.45 -11.44
C GLN A 21 3.42 -1.55 -12.24
N GLY A 22 3.21 -2.73 -11.65
CA GLY A 22 2.44 -3.83 -12.25
C GLY A 22 0.92 -3.74 -12.06
N GLY A 23 0.40 -2.62 -11.54
CA GLY A 23 -1.01 -2.45 -11.14
C GLY A 23 -1.26 -2.83 -9.68
N CYS A 24 -2.47 -2.58 -9.17
CA CYS A 24 -2.77 -2.78 -7.74
C CYS A 24 -2.59 -4.23 -7.26
N ASP A 25 -2.71 -5.21 -8.15
CA ASP A 25 -2.52 -6.63 -7.88
C ASP A 25 -1.12 -7.13 -8.32
N ASP A 26 -0.14 -6.23 -8.47
CA ASP A 26 1.24 -6.59 -8.82
C ASP A 26 1.81 -7.59 -7.80
N PRO A 27 2.16 -8.82 -8.22
CA PRO A 27 2.69 -9.84 -7.32
C PRO A 27 4.00 -9.44 -6.64
N ASN A 28 4.77 -8.53 -7.25
CA ASN A 28 6.11 -8.14 -6.80
C ASN A 28 6.14 -6.81 -6.06
N PHE A 29 5.02 -6.08 -5.98
CA PHE A 29 5.00 -4.82 -5.24
C PHE A 29 5.09 -5.08 -3.73
N ALA A 30 6.07 -4.44 -3.10
CA ALA A 30 6.35 -4.61 -1.68
C ALA A 30 5.58 -3.57 -0.84
N TYR A 31 4.71 -4.06 0.03
CA TYR A 31 3.99 -3.24 0.99
C TYR A 31 4.76 -3.15 2.29
N TYR A 32 5.10 -1.93 2.71
CA TYR A 32 5.78 -1.65 3.96
C TYR A 32 4.83 -0.97 4.94
N PHE A 33 4.60 -1.59 6.09
CA PHE A 33 3.80 -0.99 7.16
C PHE A 33 4.21 -1.56 8.52
N LYS A 34 3.91 -0.84 9.60
CA LYS A 34 4.07 -1.36 10.96
C LYS A 34 2.88 -2.21 11.35
N LEU A 35 3.10 -3.10 12.31
CA LEU A 35 2.04 -3.93 12.87
C LEU A 35 1.90 -3.66 14.36
N LYS A 36 0.67 -3.46 14.80
CA LYS A 36 0.29 -3.40 16.20
C LYS A 36 -0.26 -4.75 16.65
N CYS A 37 0.27 -5.28 17.75
CA CYS A 37 -0.20 -6.54 18.31
C CYS A 37 -1.57 -6.35 18.95
N GLY A 38 -2.58 -7.07 18.46
CA GLY A 38 -3.94 -7.02 19.01
C GLY A 38 -4.08 -7.62 20.42
N ASN A 39 -3.04 -8.24 20.97
CA ASN A 39 -3.05 -8.81 22.32
C ASN A 39 -2.41 -7.90 23.37
N CYS A 40 -1.24 -7.33 23.08
CA CYS A 40 -0.49 -6.54 24.06
C CYS A 40 -0.30 -5.08 23.66
N GLY A 41 -0.74 -4.68 22.46
CA GLY A 41 -0.64 -3.30 21.96
C GLY A 41 0.73 -2.92 21.40
N GLU A 42 1.75 -3.77 21.51
CA GLU A 42 3.09 -3.50 20.99
C GLU A 42 3.09 -3.24 19.48
N VAL A 43 3.73 -2.16 19.05
CA VAL A 43 3.93 -1.82 17.64
C VAL A 43 5.33 -2.25 17.20
N THR A 44 5.46 -2.81 16.01
CA THR A 44 6.77 -3.21 15.48
C THR A 44 7.72 -2.02 15.37
N GLN A 45 8.96 -2.20 15.84
CA GLN A 45 10.01 -1.17 15.79
C GLN A 45 10.43 -0.80 14.36
N LYS A 46 10.34 -1.75 13.43
CA LYS A 46 10.59 -1.58 12.01
C LYS A 46 9.35 -1.95 11.22
N GLU A 47 9.28 -1.43 10.01
CA GLU A 47 8.31 -1.78 8.99
C GLU A 47 8.45 -3.27 8.66
N THR A 48 7.31 -3.90 8.43
CA THR A 48 7.23 -5.26 7.88
C THR A 48 6.97 -5.16 6.39
N CYS A 49 7.73 -5.92 5.60
CA CYS A 49 7.53 -6.08 4.17
C CYS A 49 6.58 -7.25 3.92
N VAL A 50 5.58 -7.05 3.06
CA VAL A 50 4.69 -8.12 2.58
C VAL A 50 4.42 -7.90 1.09
N SER A 51 4.49 -8.96 0.29
CA SER A 51 4.14 -8.96 -1.14
C SER A 51 3.24 -10.14 -1.47
N LEU A 52 2.55 -10.09 -2.61
CA LEU A 52 1.63 -11.13 -3.07
C LEU A 52 2.36 -12.42 -3.52
N ASN A 53 3.61 -12.32 -3.98
CA ASN A 53 4.42 -13.47 -4.41
C ASN A 53 5.07 -14.24 -3.25
N GLU A 54 5.18 -13.64 -2.07
CA GLU A 54 5.81 -14.25 -0.90
C GLU A 54 4.74 -14.96 -0.07
N THR A 55 4.81 -16.28 0.02
CA THR A 55 3.92 -17.08 0.86
C THR A 55 4.68 -17.85 1.94
N VAL A 56 4.02 -17.99 3.09
CA VAL A 56 4.49 -18.78 4.22
C VAL A 56 3.44 -19.84 4.59
N PRO A 57 3.86 -21.08 4.90
CA PRO A 57 2.95 -22.14 5.31
C PRO A 57 2.20 -21.76 6.58
N SER A 58 0.89 -22.01 6.64
CA SER A 58 0.18 -21.92 7.91
C SER A 58 0.57 -23.06 8.86
N ALA A 59 0.61 -22.78 10.15
CA ALA A 59 0.87 -23.78 11.20
C ALA A 59 -0.11 -24.97 11.20
N LYS A 60 -1.27 -24.84 10.53
CA LYS A 60 -2.31 -25.88 10.42
C LYS A 60 -2.45 -26.48 9.02
N GLY A 61 -1.58 -26.12 8.07
CA GLY A 61 -1.49 -26.72 6.73
C GLY A 61 -2.72 -26.54 5.83
N ARG A 62 -3.64 -25.62 6.14
CA ARG A 62 -4.91 -25.43 5.41
C ARG A 62 -4.96 -24.20 4.51
N SER A 63 -4.09 -23.22 4.74
CA SER A 63 -4.01 -21.99 3.94
C SER A 63 -2.57 -21.49 3.88
N GLU A 64 -2.25 -20.75 2.83
CA GLU A 64 -1.02 -19.96 2.74
C GLU A 64 -1.31 -18.55 3.28
N ASN A 65 -0.34 -17.98 4.00
CA ASN A 65 -0.37 -16.56 4.39
C ASN A 65 0.77 -15.86 3.69
N HIS A 66 0.77 -14.53 3.64
CA HIS A 66 1.89 -13.76 3.09
C HIS A 66 2.88 -13.34 4.17
N LEU A 67 2.44 -13.39 5.44
CA LEU A 67 3.29 -13.17 6.60
C LEU A 67 2.79 -14.00 7.80
N ALA A 68 3.73 -14.57 8.55
CA ALA A 68 3.48 -15.18 9.85
C ALA A 68 4.64 -14.86 10.80
N GLN A 69 4.36 -14.17 11.91
CA GLN A 69 5.40 -13.83 12.89
C GLN A 69 4.87 -13.71 14.32
N LYS A 70 5.76 -13.90 15.29
CA LYS A 70 5.45 -13.76 16.73
C LYS A 70 5.72 -12.33 17.19
N CYS A 71 4.83 -11.83 18.05
CA CYS A 71 5.02 -10.56 18.72
C CYS A 71 6.28 -10.64 19.60
N LYS A 72 7.23 -9.72 19.42
CA LYS A 72 8.50 -9.72 20.17
C LYS A 72 8.31 -9.51 21.68
N PHE A 73 7.18 -8.93 22.10
CA PHE A 73 6.87 -8.69 23.50
C PHE A 73 6.12 -9.87 24.16
N CYS A 74 4.95 -10.23 23.64
CA CYS A 74 4.09 -11.25 24.28
C CYS A 74 4.19 -12.66 23.65
N SER A 75 5.06 -12.86 22.65
CA SER A 75 5.25 -14.12 21.92
C SER A 75 4.03 -14.67 21.17
N ARG A 76 2.89 -13.95 21.18
CA ARG A 76 1.68 -14.37 20.46
C ARG A 76 1.91 -14.33 18.95
N GLU A 77 1.52 -15.40 18.28
CA GLU A 77 1.62 -15.51 16.83
C GLU A 77 0.49 -14.76 16.14
N GLY A 78 0.81 -14.11 15.03
CA GLY A 78 -0.17 -13.50 14.15
C GLY A 78 0.23 -13.66 12.68
N THR A 79 -0.76 -13.49 11.81
CA THR A 79 -0.62 -13.69 10.37
C THR A 79 -1.26 -12.53 9.60
N VAL A 80 -0.75 -12.31 8.37
CA VAL A 80 -1.34 -11.39 7.39
C VAL A 80 -1.46 -12.14 6.06
N THR A 81 -2.63 -12.04 5.44
CA THR A 81 -2.88 -12.58 4.09
C THR A 81 -3.42 -11.48 3.21
N MET A 82 -2.76 -11.22 2.08
CA MET A 82 -3.19 -10.27 1.07
C MET A 82 -4.30 -10.86 0.20
N ILE A 83 -5.26 -10.03 -0.18
CA ILE A 83 -6.42 -10.38 -1.01
C ILE A 83 -6.49 -9.41 -2.18
N ALA A 84 -6.11 -9.89 -3.36
CA ALA A 84 -6.13 -9.16 -4.63
C ALA A 84 -7.57 -8.85 -5.13
N GLY A 85 -7.68 -7.98 -6.12
CA GLY A 85 -8.92 -7.65 -6.83
C GLY A 85 -9.77 -6.57 -6.16
N ARG A 86 -9.20 -5.84 -5.18
CA ARG A 86 -9.88 -4.74 -4.46
C ARG A 86 -9.28 -3.37 -4.75
N GLY A 87 -8.06 -3.33 -5.28
CA GLY A 87 -7.33 -2.10 -5.53
C GLY A 87 -7.76 -1.40 -6.82
N HIS A 88 -7.68 -0.08 -6.81
CA HIS A 88 -7.92 0.79 -7.96
C HIS A 88 -6.89 1.93 -7.95
N PRO A 89 -6.48 2.45 -9.13
CA PRO A 89 -5.59 3.60 -9.19
C PRO A 89 -6.21 4.83 -8.52
N LEU A 90 -5.37 5.67 -7.91
CA LEU A 90 -5.80 6.99 -7.44
C LEU A 90 -5.89 7.93 -8.64
N THR A 91 -7.11 8.33 -8.98
CA THR A 91 -7.36 9.27 -10.08
C THR A 91 -7.17 10.71 -9.65
N GLN A 92 -6.94 11.62 -10.61
CA GLN A 92 -6.87 13.06 -10.35
C GLN A 92 -8.16 13.55 -9.66
N GLU A 93 -9.33 13.17 -10.19
CA GLU A 93 -10.63 13.56 -9.62
C GLU A 93 -10.80 13.13 -8.17
N GLN A 94 -10.28 11.94 -7.80
CA GLN A 94 -10.31 11.47 -6.42
C GLN A 94 -9.35 12.29 -5.54
N ALA A 95 -8.14 12.56 -6.02
CA ALA A 95 -7.14 13.37 -5.32
C ALA A 95 -7.67 14.79 -5.04
N GLU A 96 -8.21 15.48 -6.05
CA GLU A 96 -8.79 16.82 -5.93
C GLU A 96 -9.99 16.87 -4.97
N ALA A 97 -10.79 15.80 -4.95
CA ALA A 97 -11.91 15.67 -4.00
C ALA A 97 -11.46 15.28 -2.58
N GLY A 98 -10.15 15.13 -2.32
CA GLY A 98 -9.60 14.67 -1.05
C GLY A 98 -10.01 13.23 -0.70
N LYS A 99 -10.38 12.44 -1.70
CA LYS A 99 -10.78 11.04 -1.54
C LYS A 99 -9.56 10.13 -1.51
N TYR A 100 -9.78 8.93 -1.00
CA TYR A 100 -8.80 7.87 -0.99
C TYR A 100 -9.21 6.78 -1.98
N ALA A 101 -8.22 6.23 -2.69
CA ALA A 101 -8.38 5.06 -3.52
C ALA A 101 -8.01 3.78 -2.72
N PRO A 102 -8.78 2.69 -2.85
CA PRO A 102 -8.42 1.42 -2.26
C PRO A 102 -7.22 0.82 -2.99
N LEU A 103 -6.26 0.25 -2.27
CA LEU A 103 -5.05 -0.32 -2.85
C LEU A 103 -4.94 -1.84 -2.65
N MET A 104 -5.03 -2.31 -1.41
CA MET A 104 -4.88 -3.74 -1.09
C MET A 104 -5.66 -4.11 0.16
N LEU A 105 -6.28 -5.29 0.16
CA LEU A 105 -6.99 -5.84 1.30
C LEU A 105 -6.12 -6.84 2.06
N PHE A 106 -6.08 -6.72 3.39
CA PHE A 106 -5.32 -7.59 4.27
C PHE A 106 -6.26 -8.31 5.25
N ASP A 107 -6.27 -9.65 5.21
CA ASP A 107 -6.84 -10.50 6.27
C ASP A 107 -5.81 -10.63 7.40
N CYS A 108 -6.09 -9.99 8.53
CA CYS A 108 -5.17 -9.95 9.66
C CYS A 108 -5.70 -10.78 10.84
N ARG A 109 -4.80 -11.57 11.43
CA ARG A 109 -5.07 -12.34 12.65
C ARG A 109 -4.02 -12.03 13.70
N GLY A 110 -4.43 -11.43 14.82
CA GLY A 110 -3.54 -11.09 15.93
C GLY A 110 -2.74 -9.78 15.74
N TYR A 111 -2.79 -9.20 14.54
CA TYR A 111 -2.19 -7.90 14.22
C TYR A 111 -3.21 -6.93 13.63
N GLU A 112 -2.90 -5.65 13.78
CA GLU A 112 -3.54 -4.50 13.14
C GLU A 112 -2.45 -3.75 12.36
N PRO A 113 -2.57 -3.59 11.02
CA PRO A 113 -1.61 -2.83 10.24
C PRO A 113 -1.78 -1.33 10.51
N VAL A 114 -0.65 -0.63 10.68
CA VAL A 114 -0.56 0.80 10.98
C VAL A 114 0.63 1.40 10.24
N ASP A 115 0.66 2.72 10.08
CA ASP A 115 1.80 3.46 9.49
C ASP A 115 2.33 2.85 8.18
N PHE A 116 1.54 2.93 7.10
CA PHE A 116 2.01 2.56 5.77
C PHE A 116 3.10 3.52 5.30
N VAL A 117 4.14 2.97 4.67
CA VAL A 117 5.28 3.71 4.15
C VAL A 117 5.28 3.63 2.63
N PHE A 118 5.26 4.80 2.00
CA PHE A 118 5.45 4.91 0.55
C PHE A 118 6.92 4.66 0.23
N GLY A 119 7.19 3.75 -0.70
CA GLY A 119 8.52 3.46 -1.23
C GLY A 119 8.57 3.70 -2.74
N SER A 120 9.39 2.92 -3.43
CA SER A 120 9.50 2.93 -4.89
C SER A 120 8.56 1.91 -5.56
N GLY A 121 8.55 1.93 -6.90
CA GLY A 121 7.77 0.99 -7.71
C GLY A 121 6.35 1.47 -8.01
N TRP A 122 6.15 2.79 -8.08
CA TRP A 122 4.89 3.40 -8.48
C TRP A 122 4.93 3.82 -9.95
N LYS A 123 3.74 4.01 -10.51
CA LYS A 123 3.54 4.67 -11.80
C LYS A 123 2.37 5.64 -11.73
N ALA A 124 2.38 6.61 -12.62
CA ALA A 124 1.29 7.54 -12.88
C ALA A 124 1.28 7.92 -14.36
N GLU A 125 0.19 8.53 -14.82
CA GLU A 125 0.04 9.03 -16.18
C GLU A 125 -0.29 10.52 -16.14
N SER A 126 0.31 11.33 -17.01
CA SER A 126 -0.11 12.71 -17.15
C SER A 126 -1.50 12.81 -17.78
N ILE A 127 -2.13 13.97 -17.65
CA ILE A 127 -3.42 14.23 -18.30
C ILE A 127 -3.32 14.12 -19.83
N GLU A 128 -2.14 14.37 -20.39
CA GLU A 128 -1.86 14.22 -21.81
C GLU A 128 -1.43 12.79 -22.22
N GLY A 129 -1.31 11.86 -21.27
CA GLY A 129 -1.03 10.45 -21.52
C GLY A 129 0.45 10.05 -21.51
N THR A 130 1.33 10.92 -21.00
CA THR A 130 2.74 10.57 -20.75
C THR A 130 2.83 9.67 -19.53
N LYS A 131 3.52 8.54 -19.65
CA LYS A 131 3.62 7.55 -18.57
C LYS A 131 4.90 7.73 -17.77
N PHE A 132 4.75 7.92 -16.47
CA PHE A 132 5.84 7.97 -15.50
C PHE A 132 5.90 6.63 -14.79
N ASN A 133 7.02 5.93 -14.93
CA ASN A 133 7.25 4.60 -14.36
C ASN A 133 8.36 4.67 -13.31
N ASP A 134 8.45 3.64 -12.47
CA ASP A 134 9.49 3.49 -11.45
C ASP A 134 9.60 4.71 -10.52
N ILE A 135 8.47 5.37 -10.26
CA ILE A 135 8.37 6.52 -9.36
C ILE A 135 8.76 6.07 -7.94
N ASP A 136 9.69 6.82 -7.35
CA ASP A 136 10.09 6.67 -5.94
C ASP A 136 9.40 7.73 -5.07
N LEU A 137 8.55 7.26 -4.16
CA LEU A 137 7.81 8.10 -3.22
C LEU A 137 8.37 8.03 -1.79
N SER A 138 9.54 7.40 -1.60
CA SER A 138 10.20 7.33 -0.28
C SER A 138 10.61 8.70 0.28
N GLY A 139 10.82 9.69 -0.60
CA GLY A 139 11.06 11.09 -0.23
C GLY A 139 9.82 11.89 0.15
N GLY A 140 8.62 11.33 -0.04
CA GLY A 140 7.34 12.01 0.22
C GLY A 140 6.76 12.80 -0.95
N GLU A 141 7.52 12.95 -2.04
CA GLU A 141 7.11 13.68 -3.23
C GLU A 141 7.79 13.15 -4.50
N PHE A 142 7.22 13.47 -5.65
CA PHE A 142 7.79 13.27 -6.98
C PHE A 142 7.47 14.50 -7.82
N ALA A 143 8.44 15.00 -8.58
CA ALA A 143 8.24 16.12 -9.49
C ALA A 143 9.06 15.91 -10.76
N GLU A 144 8.42 16.09 -11.91
CA GLU A 144 9.03 15.98 -13.24
C GLU A 144 8.37 16.98 -14.20
N TYR A 145 8.78 16.98 -15.46
CA TYR A 145 8.15 17.78 -16.52
C TYR A 145 7.56 16.89 -17.61
N ASP A 146 6.29 17.14 -17.97
CA ASP A 146 5.66 16.49 -19.12
C ASP A 146 5.90 17.32 -20.38
N GLU A 147 6.83 16.87 -21.21
CA GLU A 147 7.14 17.49 -22.50
C GLU A 147 5.95 17.51 -23.45
N LYS A 148 5.02 16.55 -23.35
CA LYS A 148 3.85 16.48 -24.23
C LYS A 148 2.80 17.52 -23.85
N GLY A 149 2.58 17.69 -22.53
CA GLY A 149 1.65 18.68 -22.00
C GLY A 149 2.25 20.05 -21.74
N GLU A 150 3.56 20.21 -21.94
CA GLU A 150 4.32 21.43 -21.67
C GLU A 150 4.04 21.99 -20.26
N CYS A 151 3.99 21.11 -19.26
CA CYS A 151 3.66 21.46 -17.88
C CYS A 151 4.44 20.63 -16.85
N PRO A 152 4.67 21.17 -15.63
CA PRO A 152 5.20 20.38 -14.54
C PRO A 152 4.18 19.33 -14.09
N VAL A 153 4.67 18.18 -13.64
CA VAL A 153 3.88 17.14 -13.00
C VAL A 153 4.39 16.93 -11.58
N MET A 154 3.48 16.71 -10.63
CA MET A 154 3.87 16.53 -9.22
C MET A 154 2.95 15.56 -8.48
N ILE A 155 3.54 14.75 -7.61
CA ILE A 155 2.86 13.98 -6.57
C ILE A 155 3.39 14.50 -5.23
N SER A 156 2.51 14.92 -4.33
CA SER A 156 2.91 15.40 -3.01
C SER A 156 1.86 15.07 -1.94
N ASN A 157 2.12 15.44 -0.69
CA ASN A 157 1.20 15.28 0.44
C ASN A 157 0.62 13.85 0.54
N LEU A 158 1.50 12.84 0.44
CA LEU A 158 1.12 11.43 0.49
C LEU A 158 0.40 11.09 1.81
N ARG A 159 -0.69 10.34 1.69
CA ARG A 159 -1.56 9.94 2.80
C ARG A 159 -1.96 8.48 2.63
N ALA A 160 -1.94 7.75 3.72
CA ALA A 160 -2.44 6.39 3.77
C ALA A 160 -3.23 6.12 5.05
N LYS A 161 -4.21 5.23 4.97
CA LYS A 161 -4.96 4.76 6.13
C LYS A 161 -5.43 3.32 5.91
N PHE A 162 -5.76 2.64 6.99
CA PHE A 162 -6.35 1.31 6.97
C PHE A 162 -7.80 1.40 7.45
N ASP A 163 -8.75 1.12 6.56
CA ASP A 163 -10.17 1.05 6.90
C ASP A 163 -10.56 -0.39 7.25
N VAL A 164 -11.25 -0.58 8.38
CA VAL A 164 -11.78 -1.90 8.76
C VAL A 164 -12.97 -2.26 7.87
N VAL A 165 -12.91 -3.42 7.21
CA VAL A 165 -13.98 -3.94 6.36
C VAL A 165 -14.70 -5.09 7.07
N LYS A 166 -16.03 -5.05 7.06
CA LYS A 166 -16.89 -6.12 7.59
C LYS A 166 -17.15 -7.20 6.56
#